data_AF-A0A8H7E3L5-F1
#
_entry.id   AF-A0A8H7E3L5-F1
#
_cell.length_a   1.000
_cell.length_b   1.000
_cell.length_c   1.000
_cell.angle_alpha   90.00
_cell.angle_beta   90.00
_cell.angle_gamma   90.00
#
_symmetry.space_group_name_H-M   'P 1'
#
loop_
_entity.id
_entity.type
_entity.pdbx_description
1 polymer ?
#
loop_
_entity_poly.entity_id
_entity_poly.type
_entity_poly.pdbx_seq_one_letter_code
_entity_poly.pdbx_strand_id
1 'polypeptide(L)'
;MASSLSDIPIRPRDPRAAEQWMLQYRDRMKLISSWPTTHAVPQTSAVRWCLSHQEDFRRSTMKEFGQNLRLFLNLEHNLDVKDPMRLLGKSGRWVLNHRKLREDQELRTGTVVQETDYLRAMDDWVRILTDWDAVRSGRTTEEAVRAQRASEMAREGMALRQRERIQAEEAQREAERLSIVNELEAIEKAAEGRREEEEELDLTDGTPQSTSRVSSVSQGRIATPGPSQAKRARPSTTVSSASKRSKRSDLELAVSAFGETSQAMANAMTSSLGQFGTQLSEAIMASSTASARSEQLESINEQLEELKKSRDEDRREREEYRREREETKTMLKGIYELLTKKSNEDSSK
;
A
#
# COMPACT_ATOMS: atom_id res chain seq x y z
N MET A 1 -7.13 -48.06 23.56
CA MET A 1 -5.96 -48.46 24.37
C MET A 1 -4.93 -47.36 24.26
N ALA A 2 -4.67 -46.61 25.33
CA ALA A 2 -3.67 -45.55 25.31
C ALA A 2 -2.27 -46.18 25.37
N SER A 3 -1.47 -46.02 24.30
CA SER A 3 -0.07 -46.48 24.29
C SER A 3 0.70 -45.77 25.40
N SER A 4 1.47 -46.54 26.17
CA SER A 4 2.31 -46.02 27.25
C SER A 4 3.37 -45.05 26.70
N LEU A 5 3.68 -43.99 27.45
CA LEU A 5 4.72 -43.01 27.09
C LEU A 5 6.14 -43.62 27.06
N SER A 6 6.31 -44.82 27.62
CA SER A 6 7.54 -45.63 27.53
C SER A 6 7.85 -46.11 26.11
N ASP A 7 6.90 -46.04 25.19
CA ASP A 7 7.02 -46.62 23.85
C ASP A 7 7.51 -45.60 22.80
N ILE A 8 7.95 -44.40 23.23
CA ILE A 8 8.53 -43.42 22.32
C ILE A 8 10.01 -43.78 22.07
N PRO A 9 10.39 -44.17 20.84
CA PRO A 9 11.76 -44.57 20.55
C PRO A 9 12.72 -43.38 20.68
N ILE A 10 13.96 -43.62 21.11
CA ILE A 10 14.98 -42.59 21.27
C ILE A 10 15.18 -41.82 19.96
N ARG A 11 15.23 -40.49 20.05
CA ARG A 11 15.37 -39.60 18.90
C ARG A 11 16.67 -39.90 18.12
N PRO A 12 16.60 -40.09 16.79
CA PRO A 12 17.78 -40.32 15.96
C PRO A 12 18.67 -39.06 15.88
N ARG A 13 20.00 -39.26 15.77
CA ARG A 13 21.00 -38.17 15.73
C ARG A 13 21.08 -37.42 14.39
N ASP A 14 20.64 -38.06 13.30
CA ASP A 14 20.64 -37.45 11.97
C ASP A 14 19.54 -36.37 11.86
N PRO A 15 19.86 -35.11 11.45
CA PRO A 15 18.90 -34.01 11.38
C PRO A 15 17.63 -34.32 10.57
N ARG A 16 17.76 -35.01 9.44
CA ARG A 16 16.61 -35.33 8.57
C ARG A 16 15.72 -36.41 9.18
N ALA A 17 16.33 -37.46 9.73
CA ALA A 17 15.59 -38.50 10.46
C ALA A 17 14.93 -37.94 11.73
N ALA A 18 15.59 -36.99 12.40
CA ALA A 18 15.07 -36.32 13.58
C ALA A 18 13.85 -35.44 13.26
N GLU A 19 13.83 -34.77 12.12
CA GLU A 19 12.69 -33.99 11.65
C GLU A 19 11.46 -34.89 11.38
N GLN A 20 11.66 -36.00 10.67
CA GLN A 20 10.58 -36.97 10.41
C GLN A 20 10.07 -37.63 11.70
N TRP A 21 10.97 -37.97 12.62
CA TRP A 21 10.63 -38.48 13.94
C TRP A 21 9.79 -37.47 14.73
N MET A 22 10.15 -36.19 14.72
CA MET A 22 9.37 -35.14 15.40
C MET A 22 7.97 -34.97 14.81
N LEU A 23 7.82 -35.05 13.49
CA LEU A 23 6.50 -34.98 12.84
C LEU A 23 5.62 -36.18 13.21
N GLN A 24 6.21 -37.37 13.31
CA GLN A 24 5.49 -38.62 13.59
C GLN A 24 4.99 -38.70 15.04
N TYR A 25 5.75 -38.17 16.01
CA TYR A 25 5.40 -38.26 17.44
C TYR A 25 4.85 -36.94 18.04
N ARG A 26 4.64 -35.92 17.19
CA ARG A 26 4.20 -34.56 17.57
C ARG A 26 2.99 -34.55 18.51
N ASP A 27 1.94 -35.30 18.16
CA ASP A 27 0.68 -35.26 18.90
C ASP A 27 0.75 -36.04 20.23
N ARG A 28 1.72 -36.96 20.37
CA ARG A 28 1.99 -37.66 21.63
C ARG A 28 2.81 -36.80 22.61
N MET A 29 3.68 -35.92 22.10
CA MET A 29 4.47 -35.01 22.95
C MET A 29 3.66 -33.83 23.51
N LYS A 30 2.55 -33.44 22.87
CA LYS A 30 1.65 -32.40 23.40
C LYS A 30 1.09 -32.75 24.79
N LEU A 31 0.97 -34.04 25.12
CA LEU A 31 0.55 -34.51 26.46
C LEU A 31 1.64 -34.36 27.52
N ILE A 32 2.92 -34.24 27.15
CA ILE A 32 4.03 -34.03 28.09
C ILE A 32 4.16 -32.54 28.46
N SER A 33 3.70 -31.63 27.60
CA SER A 33 3.74 -30.18 27.87
C SER A 33 2.76 -29.67 28.95
N SER A 34 1.98 -30.54 29.60
CA SER A 34 1.05 -30.16 30.68
C SER A 34 1.63 -30.34 32.08
N TRP A 35 2.92 -30.64 32.24
CA TRP A 35 3.55 -30.72 33.56
C TRP A 35 3.81 -29.31 34.13
N PRO A 36 3.52 -29.08 35.42
CA PRO A 36 3.73 -27.78 36.04
C PRO A 36 5.24 -27.49 36.11
N THR A 37 5.66 -26.45 35.42
CA THR A 37 7.05 -26.02 35.28
C THR A 37 7.51 -25.35 36.59
N THR A 38 7.91 -26.14 37.59
CA THR A 38 8.40 -25.65 38.89
C THR A 38 9.92 -25.38 38.93
N HIS A 39 10.61 -25.29 37.79
CA HIS A 39 12.02 -24.86 37.76
C HIS A 39 12.27 -23.81 36.68
N ALA A 40 12.82 -22.68 37.11
CA ALA A 40 13.00 -21.42 36.41
C ALA A 40 14.06 -21.43 35.27
N VAL A 41 14.10 -22.44 34.39
CA VAL A 41 15.11 -22.51 33.30
C VAL A 41 14.56 -23.07 31.98
N PRO A 42 13.78 -22.28 31.23
CA PRO A 42 14.01 -22.19 29.77
C PRO A 42 14.10 -20.75 29.24
N GLN A 43 13.88 -19.73 30.09
CA GLN A 43 13.88 -18.33 29.66
C GLN A 43 15.31 -17.81 29.47
N THR A 44 16.19 -18.04 30.44
CA THR A 44 17.60 -17.60 30.40
C THR A 44 18.38 -18.21 29.24
N SER A 45 18.21 -19.51 28.99
CA SER A 45 18.88 -20.21 27.90
C SER A 45 18.44 -19.69 26.53
N ALA A 46 17.14 -19.44 26.34
CA ALA A 46 16.61 -18.86 25.12
C ALA A 46 17.12 -17.44 24.87
N VAL A 47 17.15 -16.59 25.90
CA VAL A 47 17.70 -15.23 25.79
C VAL A 47 19.19 -15.27 25.48
N ARG A 48 19.97 -16.11 26.17
CA ARG A 48 21.41 -16.28 25.91
C ARG A 48 21.69 -16.78 24.50
N TRP A 49 20.87 -17.69 23.99
CA TRP A 49 20.97 -18.12 22.60
C TRP A 49 20.72 -16.95 21.64
N CYS A 50 19.71 -16.11 21.90
CA CYS A 50 19.47 -14.92 21.10
C CYS A 50 20.66 -13.94 21.14
N LEU A 51 21.30 -13.77 22.31
CA LEU A 51 22.50 -12.94 22.44
C LEU A 51 23.69 -13.48 21.66
N SER A 52 23.94 -14.80 21.71
CA SER A 52 25.04 -15.41 20.94
C SER A 52 24.81 -15.38 19.43
N HIS A 53 23.56 -15.26 18.99
CA HIS A 53 23.16 -15.16 17.57
C HIS A 53 22.64 -13.76 17.20
N GLN A 54 23.05 -12.72 17.94
CA GLN A 54 22.61 -11.34 17.69
C GLN A 54 22.96 -10.84 16.27
N GLU A 55 24.08 -11.30 15.71
CA GLU A 55 24.49 -10.94 14.35
C GLU A 55 23.57 -11.56 13.30
N ASP A 56 23.10 -12.79 13.53
CA ASP A 56 22.12 -13.44 12.65
C ASP A 56 20.78 -12.71 12.73
N PHE A 57 20.36 -12.27 13.92
CA PHE A 57 19.17 -11.44 14.08
C PHE A 57 19.25 -10.13 13.29
N ARG A 58 20.43 -9.49 13.28
CA ARG A 58 20.64 -8.23 12.54
C ARG A 58 20.64 -8.41 11.03
N ARG A 59 21.08 -9.57 10.54
CA ARG A 59 21.25 -9.87 9.10
C ARG A 59 20.01 -10.49 8.46
N SER A 60 19.26 -11.29 9.21
CA SER A 60 18.13 -12.08 8.70
C SER A 60 16.79 -11.38 8.87
N THR A 61 15.75 -11.93 8.23
CA THR A 61 14.38 -11.49 8.52
C THR A 61 13.93 -12.00 9.89
N MET A 62 13.06 -11.24 10.56
CA MET A 62 12.53 -11.63 11.87
C MET A 62 11.83 -13.00 11.86
N LYS A 63 11.28 -13.40 10.70
CA LYS A 63 10.65 -14.72 10.50
C LYS A 63 11.69 -15.84 10.48
N GLU A 64 12.79 -15.68 9.75
CA GLU A 64 13.88 -16.66 9.67
C GLU A 64 14.56 -16.83 11.03
N PHE A 65 14.88 -15.72 11.70
CA PHE A 65 15.44 -15.77 13.05
C PHE A 65 14.49 -16.50 14.03
N GLY A 66 13.18 -16.18 13.96
CA GLY A 66 12.16 -16.85 14.76
C GLY A 66 12.08 -18.36 14.50
N GLN A 67 12.31 -18.82 13.27
CA GLN A 67 12.37 -20.25 12.95
C GLN A 67 13.60 -20.93 13.55
N ASN A 68 14.76 -20.29 13.51
CA ASN A 68 15.99 -20.81 14.13
C ASN A 68 15.85 -20.90 15.64
N LEU A 69 15.26 -19.88 16.27
CA LEU A 69 14.94 -19.90 17.70
C LEU A 69 13.94 -21.00 18.05
N ARG A 70 12.92 -21.24 17.21
CA ARG A 70 11.98 -22.35 17.38
C ARG A 70 12.69 -23.70 17.35
N LEU A 71 13.60 -23.88 16.39
CA LEU A 71 14.42 -25.08 16.29
C LEU A 71 15.24 -25.27 17.57
N PHE A 72 15.97 -24.24 18.01
CA PHE A 72 16.72 -24.31 19.27
C PHE A 72 15.84 -24.71 20.47
N LEU A 73 14.70 -24.05 20.68
CA LEU A 73 13.78 -24.35 21.78
C LEU A 73 13.25 -25.79 21.74
N ASN A 74 12.99 -26.30 20.54
CA ASN A 74 12.54 -27.67 20.34
C ASN A 74 13.69 -28.66 20.62
N LEU A 75 14.89 -28.39 20.08
CA LEU A 75 16.06 -29.27 20.23
C LEU A 75 16.55 -29.37 21.67
N GLU A 76 16.68 -28.22 22.35
CA GLU A 76 17.36 -28.11 23.65
C GLU A 76 16.38 -28.29 24.83
N HIS A 77 15.15 -27.83 24.65
CA HIS A 77 14.16 -27.79 25.73
C HIS A 77 12.91 -28.63 25.46
N ASN A 78 12.83 -29.32 24.32
CA ASN A 78 11.62 -30.05 23.88
C ASN A 78 10.36 -29.15 23.87
N LEU A 79 10.53 -27.85 23.59
CA LEU A 79 9.45 -26.87 23.53
C LEU A 79 9.16 -26.47 22.08
N ASP A 80 8.00 -26.89 21.56
CA ASP A 80 7.55 -26.47 20.23
C ASP A 80 6.74 -25.16 20.30
N VAL A 81 7.44 -24.03 20.34
CA VAL A 81 6.81 -22.70 20.33
C VAL A 81 6.50 -22.28 18.90
N LYS A 82 5.21 -22.22 18.54
CA LYS A 82 4.74 -21.87 17.18
C LYS A 82 5.30 -20.53 16.66
N ASP A 83 5.40 -19.55 17.55
CA ASP A 83 5.89 -18.20 17.23
C ASP A 83 6.78 -17.67 18.38
N PRO A 84 8.09 -17.97 18.37
CA PRO A 84 9.01 -17.56 19.44
C PRO A 84 9.18 -16.04 19.53
N MET A 85 8.93 -15.31 18.44
CA MET A 85 9.03 -13.85 18.44
C MET A 85 7.89 -13.20 19.24
N ARG A 86 6.78 -13.89 19.50
CA ARG A 86 5.78 -13.44 20.49
C ARG A 86 6.25 -13.53 21.93
N LEU A 87 7.35 -14.24 22.21
CA LEU A 87 7.95 -14.30 23.53
C LEU A 87 9.07 -13.26 23.64
N LEU A 88 9.97 -13.24 22.66
CA LEU A 88 11.24 -12.51 22.71
C LEU A 88 11.36 -11.32 21.75
N GLY A 89 10.35 -11.03 20.92
CA GLY A 89 10.33 -9.82 20.09
C GLY A 89 10.03 -8.55 20.89
N LYS A 90 10.08 -7.39 20.24
CA LYS A 90 9.82 -6.07 20.87
C LYS A 90 8.51 -6.03 21.68
N SER A 91 7.45 -6.61 21.13
CA SER A 91 6.13 -6.74 21.77
C SER A 91 5.92 -8.11 22.40
N GLY A 92 7.01 -8.84 22.63
CA GLY A 92 7.00 -10.19 23.16
C GLY A 92 6.69 -10.21 24.65
N ARG A 93 5.97 -11.24 25.10
CA ARG A 93 5.50 -11.34 26.48
C ARG A 93 6.63 -11.25 27.51
N TRP A 94 7.80 -11.83 27.23
CA TRP A 94 8.94 -11.81 28.15
C TRP A 94 9.60 -10.43 28.19
N VAL A 95 9.73 -9.77 27.04
CA VAL A 95 10.22 -8.37 26.95
C VAL A 95 9.31 -7.42 27.72
N LEU A 96 7.99 -7.54 27.53
CA LEU A 96 7.01 -6.69 28.22
C LEU A 96 7.03 -6.90 29.73
N ASN A 97 7.05 -8.16 30.19
CA ASN A 97 7.14 -8.48 31.61
C ASN A 97 8.44 -7.93 32.23
N HIS A 98 9.56 -8.03 31.51
CA HIS A 98 10.85 -7.52 31.95
C HIS A 98 10.86 -6.00 32.08
N ARG A 99 10.34 -5.27 31.08
CA ARG A 99 10.22 -3.80 31.12
C ARG A 99 9.36 -3.35 32.30
N LYS A 100 8.21 -3.98 32.50
CA LYS A 100 7.35 -3.69 33.65
C LYS A 100 8.06 -3.95 34.98
N LEU A 101 8.83 -5.04 35.07
CA LEU A 101 9.61 -5.33 36.26
C LEU A 101 10.69 -4.26 36.53
N ARG A 102 11.36 -3.76 35.49
CA ARG A 102 12.35 -2.67 35.59
C ARG A 102 11.69 -1.35 36.01
N GLU A 103 10.56 -0.97 35.40
CA GLU A 103 9.77 0.20 35.79
C GLU A 103 9.33 0.12 37.27
N ASP A 104 8.80 -1.04 37.70
CA ASP A 104 8.39 -1.26 39.08
C ASP A 104 9.58 -1.19 40.07
N GLN A 105 10.78 -1.63 39.67
CA GLN A 105 12.00 -1.51 40.47
C GLN A 105 12.50 -0.07 40.58
N GLU A 106 12.48 0.69 39.48
CA GLU A 106 12.87 2.10 39.45
C GLU A 106 11.95 2.91 40.37
N LEU A 107 10.63 2.69 40.29
CA LEU A 107 9.64 3.39 41.10
C LEU A 107 9.72 3.07 42.59
N ARG A 108 10.05 1.84 42.98
CA ARG A 108 10.00 1.40 44.39
C ARG A 108 11.29 1.62 45.16
N THR A 109 12.44 1.43 44.53
CA THR A 109 13.73 1.35 45.24
C THR A 109 14.69 2.48 44.85
N GLY A 110 14.43 3.24 43.78
CA GLY A 110 15.33 4.28 43.27
C GLY A 110 16.75 3.78 42.92
N THR A 111 16.98 2.47 43.04
CA THR A 111 18.24 1.77 42.87
C THR A 111 17.95 0.41 42.27
N VAL A 112 18.77 0.00 41.29
CA VAL A 112 18.63 -1.27 40.60
C VAL A 112 19.10 -2.40 41.52
N VAL A 113 18.19 -3.31 41.90
CA VAL A 113 18.47 -4.48 42.75
C VAL A 113 19.43 -5.45 42.03
N GLN A 114 20.22 -6.22 42.80
CA GLN A 114 21.15 -7.23 42.28
C GLN A 114 20.53 -8.06 41.15
N GLU A 115 21.15 -7.96 39.98
CA GLU A 115 20.66 -8.56 38.75
C GLU A 115 20.84 -10.07 38.78
N THR A 116 19.76 -10.80 38.53
CA THR A 116 19.90 -12.21 38.15
C THR A 116 20.47 -12.29 36.74
N ASP A 117 21.16 -13.39 36.43
CA ASP A 117 21.73 -13.65 35.11
C ASP A 117 20.71 -13.53 33.96
N TYR A 118 19.46 -13.92 34.24
CA TYR A 118 18.34 -13.72 33.32
C TYR A 118 18.07 -12.24 33.05
N LEU A 119 17.97 -11.41 34.10
CA LEU A 119 17.64 -9.99 33.95
C LEU A 119 18.71 -9.28 33.12
N ARG A 120 19.99 -9.54 33.41
CA ARG A 120 21.10 -8.95 32.64
C ARG A 120 21.07 -9.37 31.18
N ALA A 121 20.91 -10.66 30.90
CA ALA A 121 20.81 -11.16 29.53
C ALA A 121 19.61 -10.54 28.80
N MET A 122 18.51 -10.32 29.52
CA MET A 122 17.31 -9.73 28.97
C MET A 122 17.48 -8.23 28.68
N ASP A 123 18.19 -7.47 29.52
CA ASP A 123 18.53 -6.07 29.24
C ASP A 123 19.38 -5.95 27.98
N ASP A 124 20.40 -6.78 27.83
CA ASP A 124 21.25 -6.80 26.64
C ASP A 124 20.42 -7.12 25.38
N TRP A 125 19.48 -8.06 25.49
CA TRP A 125 18.59 -8.41 24.38
C TRP A 125 17.64 -7.26 24.03
N VAL A 126 17.06 -6.59 25.03
CA VAL A 126 16.19 -5.43 24.83
C VAL A 126 16.96 -4.27 24.17
N ARG A 127 18.23 -4.06 24.52
CA ARG A 127 19.10 -3.09 23.85
C ARG A 127 19.26 -3.45 22.38
N ILE A 128 19.58 -4.70 22.05
CA ILE A 128 19.72 -5.17 20.66
C ILE A 128 18.44 -4.96 19.85
N LEU A 129 17.27 -5.25 20.42
CA LEU A 129 15.98 -5.01 19.77
C LEU A 129 15.77 -3.52 19.47
N THR A 130 16.16 -2.65 20.40
CA THR A 130 16.03 -1.19 20.26
C THR A 130 16.98 -0.65 19.19
N ASP A 131 18.24 -1.11 19.19
CA ASP A 131 19.25 -0.73 18.19
C ASP A 131 18.83 -1.17 16.79
N TRP A 132 18.29 -2.40 16.66
CA TRP A 132 17.83 -2.92 15.39
C TRP A 132 16.67 -2.10 14.81
N ASP A 133 15.72 -1.68 15.66
CA ASP A 133 14.64 -0.79 15.25
C ASP A 133 15.15 0.59 14.82
N ALA A 134 16.14 1.16 15.52
CA ALA A 134 16.74 2.43 15.15
C ALA A 134 17.43 2.35 13.78
N VAL A 135 18.18 1.28 13.52
CA VAL A 135 18.84 1.05 12.22
C VAL A 135 17.82 0.83 11.11
N ARG A 136 16.77 0.05 11.36
CA ARG A 136 15.75 -0.25 10.36
C ARG A 136 14.88 0.97 10.06
N SER A 137 14.47 1.73 11.07
CA SER A 137 13.73 2.98 10.88
C SER A 137 14.55 4.01 10.11
N GLY A 138 15.84 4.16 10.43
CA GLY A 138 16.78 5.00 9.66
C GLY A 138 16.93 4.58 8.20
N ARG A 139 16.94 3.27 7.89
CA ARG A 139 16.94 2.80 6.49
C ARG A 139 15.63 3.08 5.78
N THR A 140 14.49 2.90 6.44
CA THR A 140 13.17 3.15 5.83
C THR A 140 12.94 4.62 5.51
N THR A 141 13.49 5.55 6.30
CA THR A 141 13.39 6.99 6.01
C THR A 141 14.24 7.36 4.80
N GLU A 142 15.47 6.84 4.69
CA GLU A 142 16.31 7.07 3.51
C GLU A 142 15.74 6.44 2.23
N GLU A 143 15.18 5.23 2.31
CA GLU A 143 14.52 4.57 1.18
C GLU A 143 13.27 5.31 0.74
N ALA A 144 12.46 5.82 1.69
CA ALA A 144 11.30 6.65 1.38
C ALA A 144 11.70 7.95 0.68
N VAL A 145 12.77 8.62 1.13
CA VAL A 145 13.31 9.83 0.49
C VAL A 145 13.83 9.52 -0.92
N ARG A 146 14.51 8.39 -1.12
CA ARG A 146 14.95 7.96 -2.47
C ARG A 146 13.77 7.65 -3.40
N ALA A 147 12.75 6.95 -2.92
CA ALA A 147 11.55 6.65 -3.69
C ALA A 147 10.78 7.92 -4.07
N GLN A 148 10.69 8.88 -3.15
CA GLN A 148 10.06 10.17 -3.41
C GLN A 148 10.81 10.96 -4.50
N ARG A 149 12.15 11.06 -4.40
CA ARG A 149 12.96 11.74 -5.42
C ARG A 149 12.87 11.07 -6.80
N ALA A 150 12.79 9.73 -6.84
CA ALA A 150 12.60 9.00 -8.09
C ALA A 150 11.22 9.29 -8.72
N SER A 151 10.17 9.39 -7.90
CA SER A 151 8.82 9.75 -8.35
C SER A 151 8.75 11.20 -8.86
N GLU A 152 9.41 12.13 -8.17
CA GLU A 152 9.51 13.54 -8.58
C GLU A 152 10.22 13.67 -9.94
N MET A 153 11.37 13.01 -10.13
CA MET A 153 12.07 13.01 -11.41
C MET A 153 11.24 12.37 -12.53
N ALA A 154 10.50 11.28 -12.25
CA ALA A 154 9.61 10.68 -13.24
C ALA A 154 8.48 11.63 -13.65
N ARG A 155 7.92 12.37 -12.68
CA ARG A 155 6.87 13.37 -12.92
C ARG A 155 7.39 14.55 -13.73
N GLU A 156 8.58 15.06 -13.42
CA GLU A 156 9.24 16.10 -14.19
C GLU A 156 9.52 15.64 -15.63
N GLY A 157 10.03 14.41 -15.79
CA GLY A 157 10.26 13.82 -17.11
C GLY A 157 8.99 13.67 -17.95
N MET A 158 7.84 13.37 -17.34
CA MET A 158 6.55 13.37 -18.05
C MET A 158 6.07 14.78 -18.41
N ALA A 159 6.23 15.74 -17.51
CA ALA A 159 5.86 17.13 -17.77
C ALA A 159 6.67 17.74 -18.92
N LEU A 160 7.96 17.40 -19.02
CA LEU A 160 8.82 17.86 -20.11
C LEU A 160 8.36 17.31 -21.46
N ARG A 161 8.07 16.00 -21.55
CA ARG A 161 7.53 15.38 -22.77
C ARG A 161 6.18 15.94 -23.18
N GLN A 162 5.33 16.31 -22.21
CA GLN A 162 4.07 16.99 -22.52
C GLN A 162 4.29 18.37 -23.13
N ARG A 163 5.25 19.15 -22.60
CA ARG A 163 5.62 20.45 -23.16
C ARG A 163 6.19 20.32 -24.57
N GLU A 164 7.08 19.37 -24.80
CA GLU A 164 7.63 19.08 -26.13
C GLU A 164 6.53 18.70 -27.12
N ARG A 165 5.55 17.90 -26.69
CA ARG A 165 4.41 17.53 -27.53
C ARG A 165 3.54 18.74 -27.90
N ILE A 166 3.26 19.62 -26.93
CA ILE A 166 2.49 20.84 -27.17
C ILE A 166 3.24 21.75 -28.15
N GLN A 167 4.55 21.96 -27.94
CA GLN A 167 5.37 22.78 -28.84
C GLN A 167 5.43 22.20 -30.26
N ALA A 168 5.54 20.88 -30.39
CA ALA A 168 5.52 20.23 -31.71
C ALA A 168 4.16 20.40 -32.41
N GLU A 169 3.06 20.31 -31.67
CA GLU A 169 1.71 20.54 -32.21
C GLU A 169 1.50 22.01 -32.60
N GLU A 170 1.98 22.96 -31.79
CA GLU A 170 1.94 24.39 -32.12
C GLU A 170 2.75 24.71 -33.38
N ALA A 171 3.96 24.16 -33.52
CA ALA A 171 4.78 24.31 -34.71
C ALA A 171 4.12 23.73 -35.97
N GLN A 172 3.41 22.61 -35.86
CA GLN A 172 2.63 22.05 -36.97
C GLN A 172 1.48 22.97 -37.37
N ARG A 173 0.72 23.50 -36.41
CA ARG A 173 -0.37 24.45 -36.69
C ARG A 173 0.15 25.74 -37.32
N GLU A 174 1.31 26.23 -36.89
CA GLU A 174 1.93 27.41 -37.48
C GLU A 174 2.38 27.13 -38.92
N ALA A 175 2.99 25.97 -39.19
CA ALA A 175 3.36 25.55 -40.54
C ALA A 175 2.14 25.41 -41.46
N GLU A 176 1.04 24.82 -40.98
CA GLU A 176 -0.22 24.74 -41.71
C GLU A 176 -0.78 26.14 -42.00
N ARG A 177 -0.76 27.04 -41.02
CA ARG A 177 -1.23 28.42 -41.20
C ARG A 177 -0.40 29.16 -42.25
N LEU A 178 0.92 29.02 -42.22
CA LEU A 178 1.82 29.61 -43.23
C LEU A 178 1.58 28.98 -44.62
N SER A 179 1.31 27.68 -44.70
CA SER A 179 0.94 27.02 -45.96
C SER A 179 -0.34 27.59 -46.55
N ILE A 180 -1.38 27.82 -45.74
CA ILE A 180 -2.64 28.43 -46.19
C ILE A 180 -2.40 29.86 -46.69
N VAL A 181 -1.59 30.66 -45.98
CA VAL A 181 -1.26 32.03 -46.42
C VAL A 181 -0.52 32.01 -47.76
N ASN A 182 0.45 31.12 -47.94
CA ASN A 182 1.18 30.97 -49.20
C ASN A 182 0.26 30.52 -50.35
N GLU A 183 -0.69 29.62 -50.09
CA GLU A 183 -1.67 29.17 -51.09
C GLU A 183 -2.62 30.31 -51.49
N LEU A 184 -3.07 31.13 -50.53
CA LEU A 184 -3.87 32.31 -50.82
C LEU A 184 -3.10 33.37 -51.62
N GLU A 185 -1.83 33.62 -51.31
CA GLU A 185 -0.97 34.53 -52.08
C GLU A 185 -0.75 34.02 -53.52
N ALA A 186 -0.61 32.71 -53.70
CA ALA A 186 -0.50 32.11 -55.04
C ALA A 186 -1.79 32.26 -55.85
N ILE A 187 -2.96 32.13 -55.21
CA ILE A 187 -4.26 32.38 -55.85
C ILE A 187 -4.41 33.85 -56.25
N GLU A 188 -3.99 34.79 -55.40
CA GLU A 188 -4.03 36.23 -55.68
C GLU A 188 -3.14 36.59 -56.87
N LYS A 189 -1.89 36.14 -56.91
CA LYS A 189 -0.99 36.35 -58.07
C LYS A 189 -1.53 35.72 -59.36
N ALA A 190 -2.16 34.55 -59.27
CA ALA A 190 -2.80 33.91 -60.43
C ALA A 190 -4.08 34.63 -60.89
N ALA A 191 -4.73 35.40 -60.01
CA ALA A 191 -5.86 36.25 -60.36
C ALA A 191 -5.40 37.57 -60.99
N GLU A 192 -4.30 38.15 -60.53
CA GLU A 192 -3.68 39.35 -61.14
C GLU A 192 -3.18 39.06 -62.55
N GLY A 193 -2.48 37.94 -62.78
CA GLY A 193 -2.03 37.55 -64.12
C GLY A 193 -3.19 37.31 -65.11
N ARG A 194 -4.35 36.86 -64.63
CA ARG A 194 -5.57 36.73 -65.47
C ARG A 194 -6.23 38.06 -65.81
N ARG A 195 -6.02 39.09 -64.98
CA ARG A 195 -6.54 40.44 -65.22
C ARG A 195 -5.73 41.18 -66.28
N GLU A 196 -4.43 40.88 -66.36
CA GLU A 196 -3.55 41.37 -67.45
C GLU A 196 -3.85 40.66 -68.78
N GLU A 197 -4.19 39.37 -68.78
CA GLU A 197 -4.63 38.64 -70.00
C GLU A 197 -6.02 39.10 -70.50
N GLU A 198 -6.95 39.51 -69.62
CA GLU A 198 -8.25 40.08 -70.02
C GLU A 198 -8.16 41.51 -70.57
N GLU A 199 -7.10 42.27 -70.28
CA GLU A 199 -6.87 43.62 -70.84
C GLU A 199 -6.18 43.57 -72.22
N GLU A 200 -5.59 42.42 -72.61
CA GLU A 200 -4.99 42.19 -73.94
C GLU A 200 -5.99 41.59 -74.97
N LEU A 201 -7.21 41.20 -74.53
CA LEU A 201 -8.19 40.49 -75.37
C LEU A 201 -9.39 41.34 -75.86
N ASP A 202 -9.28 42.67 -75.90
CA ASP A 202 -10.30 43.55 -76.52
C ASP A 202 -10.13 43.73 -78.05
N LEU A 203 -9.61 42.72 -78.76
CA LEU A 203 -9.44 42.77 -80.22
C LEU A 203 -9.57 41.41 -80.93
N THR A 204 -10.48 40.52 -80.52
CA THR A 204 -10.96 39.46 -81.44
C THR A 204 -12.43 39.09 -81.20
N ASP A 205 -13.26 39.52 -82.15
CA ASP A 205 -14.67 39.17 -82.33
C ASP A 205 -14.79 37.75 -82.93
N GLY A 206 -15.69 36.91 -82.40
CA GLY A 206 -15.99 35.62 -83.04
C GLY A 206 -16.55 34.47 -82.18
N THR A 207 -17.86 34.54 -81.93
CA THR A 207 -18.84 33.41 -81.95
C THR A 207 -18.75 32.26 -80.91
N PRO A 208 -19.84 31.98 -80.15
CA PRO A 208 -19.85 30.92 -79.14
C PRO A 208 -20.30 29.56 -79.70
N GLN A 209 -19.60 28.49 -79.35
CA GLN A 209 -20.15 27.12 -79.39
C GLN A 209 -20.21 26.52 -77.99
N SER A 210 -21.46 26.33 -77.57
CA SER A 210 -21.89 25.69 -76.35
C SER A 210 -21.70 24.17 -76.45
N THR A 211 -20.82 23.57 -75.65
CA THR A 211 -20.97 22.18 -75.24
C THR A 211 -20.63 21.99 -73.76
N SER A 212 -21.68 21.63 -73.02
CA SER A 212 -21.68 21.19 -71.64
C SER A 212 -21.03 19.81 -71.51
N ARG A 213 -20.04 19.68 -70.62
CA ARG A 213 -19.75 18.39 -69.96
C ARG A 213 -19.10 18.62 -68.59
N VAL A 214 -19.93 18.52 -67.57
CA VAL A 214 -19.55 18.59 -66.15
C VAL A 214 -18.96 17.25 -65.74
N SER A 215 -17.68 17.25 -65.33
CA SER A 215 -17.03 16.15 -64.61
C SER A 215 -17.26 16.34 -63.12
N SER A 216 -18.00 15.43 -62.50
CA SER A 216 -18.18 15.38 -61.04
C SER A 216 -17.10 14.50 -60.40
N VAL A 217 -16.28 15.12 -59.56
CA VAL A 217 -15.18 14.50 -58.79
C VAL A 217 -15.62 14.27 -57.34
N SER A 218 -15.38 13.03 -56.88
CA SER A 218 -15.18 12.53 -55.51
C SER A 218 -16.14 12.89 -54.37
N GLN A 219 -16.75 11.85 -53.77
CA GLN A 219 -16.87 11.75 -52.31
C GLN A 219 -16.68 10.29 -51.86
N GLY A 220 -15.53 10.01 -51.23
CA GLY A 220 -15.32 8.78 -50.46
C GLY A 220 -15.99 8.90 -49.10
N ARG A 221 -16.88 7.97 -48.77
CA ARG A 221 -17.42 7.78 -47.42
C ARG A 221 -16.82 6.51 -46.82
N ILE A 222 -16.13 6.68 -45.71
CA ILE A 222 -15.66 5.60 -44.83
C ILE A 222 -16.87 5.07 -44.06
N ALA A 223 -17.20 3.80 -44.26
CA ALA A 223 -18.23 3.08 -43.52
C ALA A 223 -17.57 2.18 -42.47
N THR A 224 -17.75 2.50 -41.19
CA THR A 224 -17.54 1.61 -40.03
C THR A 224 -18.78 0.72 -39.82
N PRO A 225 -18.65 -0.60 -39.65
CA PRO A 225 -19.75 -1.44 -39.15
C PRO A 225 -19.72 -1.52 -37.61
N GLY A 226 -20.88 -1.24 -36.99
CA GLY A 226 -21.16 -1.47 -35.58
C GLY A 226 -21.54 -2.91 -35.24
N PRO A 227 -21.62 -3.26 -33.95
CA PRO A 227 -21.67 -4.64 -33.47
C PRO A 227 -23.06 -5.30 -33.54
N SER A 228 -22.99 -6.60 -33.87
CA SER A 228 -24.00 -7.66 -33.84
C SER A 228 -24.98 -7.60 -32.66
N GLN A 229 -26.29 -7.52 -32.97
CA GLN A 229 -27.37 -7.82 -32.02
C GLN A 229 -27.74 -9.31 -32.07
N ALA A 230 -27.77 -9.92 -30.89
CA ALA A 230 -28.15 -11.31 -30.68
C ALA A 230 -29.64 -11.58 -30.96
N LYS A 231 -29.89 -12.74 -31.56
CA LYS A 231 -31.18 -13.25 -32.04
C LYS A 231 -32.18 -13.48 -30.90
N ARG A 232 -33.36 -12.87 -31.02
CA ARG A 232 -34.60 -13.29 -30.35
C ARG A 232 -35.14 -14.57 -31.00
N ALA A 233 -35.29 -15.64 -30.23
CA ALA A 233 -36.07 -16.82 -30.62
C ALA A 233 -37.56 -16.57 -30.33
N ARG A 234 -38.41 -16.73 -31.34
CA ARG A 234 -39.87 -16.84 -31.23
C ARG A 234 -40.23 -18.33 -31.17
N PRO A 235 -41.12 -18.78 -30.28
CA PRO A 235 -41.78 -20.06 -30.45
C PRO A 235 -43.03 -19.93 -31.35
N SER A 236 -43.15 -20.94 -32.21
CA SER A 236 -44.18 -21.17 -33.22
C SER A 236 -45.53 -21.54 -32.58
N THR A 237 -46.59 -20.89 -33.05
CA THR A 237 -47.99 -21.27 -32.83
C THR A 237 -48.42 -22.34 -33.83
N THR A 238 -48.73 -23.54 -33.35
CA THR A 238 -49.53 -24.52 -34.09
C THR A 238 -50.92 -24.63 -33.47
N VAL A 239 -51.90 -24.37 -34.32
CA VAL A 239 -53.33 -24.42 -34.07
C VAL A 239 -53.76 -25.89 -34.14
N SER A 240 -54.60 -26.35 -33.21
CA SER A 240 -55.50 -27.46 -33.52
C SER A 240 -56.82 -27.32 -32.78
N SER A 241 -57.84 -27.79 -33.48
CA SER A 241 -59.27 -27.58 -33.35
C SER A 241 -59.94 -28.33 -32.20
N ALA A 242 -61.17 -27.86 -31.93
CA ALA A 242 -62.31 -28.56 -31.35
C ALA A 242 -62.34 -28.68 -29.82
N SER A 243 -63.38 -28.11 -29.21
CA SER A 243 -64.55 -28.90 -28.82
C SER A 243 -65.41 -28.11 -27.84
N LYS A 244 -66.71 -28.04 -28.15
CA LYS A 244 -67.74 -27.49 -27.27
C LYS A 244 -67.90 -28.42 -26.07
N ARG A 245 -67.34 -28.10 -24.90
CA ARG A 245 -67.88 -28.49 -23.59
C ARG A 245 -67.06 -27.85 -22.46
N SER A 246 -67.76 -27.51 -21.39
CA SER A 246 -67.24 -27.25 -20.03
C SER A 246 -66.97 -25.79 -19.64
N LYS A 247 -68.04 -25.08 -19.29
CA LYS A 247 -67.98 -23.86 -18.46
C LYS A 247 -67.53 -24.13 -17.00
N ARG A 248 -67.13 -25.37 -16.67
CA ARG A 248 -66.66 -25.76 -15.32
C ARG A 248 -65.14 -25.94 -15.25
N SER A 249 -64.48 -26.24 -16.38
CA SER A 249 -63.01 -26.38 -16.45
C SER A 249 -62.28 -25.04 -16.59
N ASP A 250 -62.90 -24.03 -17.18
CA ASP A 250 -62.29 -22.69 -17.29
C ASP A 250 -62.15 -22.01 -15.92
N LEU A 251 -63.02 -22.34 -14.96
CA LEU A 251 -62.96 -21.81 -13.60
C LEU A 251 -61.87 -22.48 -12.77
N GLU A 252 -61.65 -23.80 -12.93
CA GLU A 252 -60.52 -24.50 -12.31
C GLU A 252 -59.17 -24.10 -12.93
N LEU A 253 -59.11 -23.90 -14.25
CA LEU A 253 -57.93 -23.37 -14.93
C LEU A 253 -57.61 -21.93 -14.49
N ALA A 254 -58.63 -21.08 -14.30
CA ALA A 254 -58.43 -19.73 -13.79
C ALA A 254 -57.96 -19.71 -12.33
N VAL A 255 -58.48 -20.60 -11.47
CA VAL A 255 -58.03 -20.71 -10.07
C VAL A 255 -56.61 -21.30 -9.97
N SER A 256 -56.26 -22.28 -10.80
CA SER A 256 -54.91 -22.83 -10.86
C SER A 256 -53.91 -21.80 -11.40
N ALA A 257 -54.27 -21.07 -12.47
CA ALA A 257 -53.45 -19.99 -13.01
C ALA A 257 -53.30 -18.83 -12.01
N PHE A 258 -54.33 -18.53 -11.22
CA PHE A 258 -54.25 -17.55 -10.13
C PHE A 258 -53.35 -18.03 -8.97
N GLY A 259 -53.41 -19.32 -8.63
CA GLY A 259 -52.50 -19.96 -7.68
C GLY A 259 -51.05 -19.88 -8.13
N GLU A 260 -50.76 -20.24 -9.38
CA GLU A 260 -49.41 -20.18 -9.95
C GLU A 260 -48.90 -18.75 -10.07
N THR A 261 -49.74 -17.80 -10.48
CA THR A 261 -49.34 -16.38 -10.57
C THR A 261 -49.14 -15.75 -9.19
N SER A 262 -49.99 -16.05 -8.21
CA SER A 262 -49.81 -15.58 -6.83
C SER A 262 -48.56 -16.20 -6.17
N GLN A 263 -48.26 -17.47 -6.45
CA GLN A 263 -47.05 -18.12 -5.96
C GLN A 263 -45.79 -17.59 -6.66
N ALA A 264 -45.85 -17.32 -7.96
CA ALA A 264 -44.78 -16.65 -8.69
C ALA A 264 -44.55 -15.22 -8.17
N MET A 265 -45.63 -14.49 -7.86
CA MET A 265 -45.56 -13.15 -7.27
C MET A 265 -44.99 -13.18 -5.85
N ALA A 266 -45.39 -14.15 -5.02
CA ALA A 266 -44.85 -14.35 -3.68
C ALA A 266 -43.35 -14.70 -3.74
N ASN A 267 -42.93 -15.57 -4.66
CA ASN A 267 -41.52 -15.89 -4.88
C ASN A 267 -40.72 -14.68 -5.39
N ALA A 268 -41.29 -13.88 -6.31
CA ALA A 268 -40.67 -12.65 -6.80
C ALA A 268 -40.53 -11.60 -5.69
N MET A 269 -41.56 -11.43 -4.84
CA MET A 269 -41.51 -10.52 -3.69
C MET A 269 -40.51 -10.98 -2.64
N THR A 270 -40.43 -12.28 -2.37
CA THR A 270 -39.45 -12.85 -1.43
C THR A 270 -38.02 -12.68 -1.95
N SER A 271 -37.81 -12.88 -3.26
CA SER A 271 -36.52 -12.61 -3.91
C SER A 271 -36.16 -11.13 -3.87
N SER A 272 -37.12 -10.23 -4.10
CA SER A 272 -36.90 -8.78 -4.05
C SER A 272 -36.59 -8.29 -2.63
N LEU A 273 -37.25 -8.86 -1.61
CA LEU A 273 -36.98 -8.56 -0.21
C LEU A 273 -35.61 -9.09 0.24
N GLY A 274 -35.21 -10.27 -0.24
CA GLY A 274 -33.86 -10.79 0.00
C GLY A 274 -32.76 -9.92 -0.64
N GLN A 275 -32.99 -9.41 -1.85
CA GLN A 275 -32.09 -8.46 -2.50
C GLN A 275 -32.04 -7.12 -1.78
N PHE A 276 -33.16 -6.64 -1.25
CA PHE A 276 -33.18 -5.41 -0.47
C PHE A 276 -32.45 -5.59 0.88
N GLY A 277 -32.63 -6.72 1.54
CA GLY A 277 -31.93 -7.03 2.80
C GLY A 277 -30.41 -7.13 2.64
N THR A 278 -29.94 -7.69 1.52
CA THR A 278 -28.50 -7.74 1.21
C THR A 278 -27.93 -6.36 0.89
N GLN A 279 -28.63 -5.54 0.10
CA GLN A 279 -28.24 -4.16 -0.18
C GLN A 279 -28.24 -3.28 1.08
N LEU A 280 -29.21 -3.46 1.98
CA LEU A 280 -29.30 -2.71 3.23
C LEU A 280 -28.20 -3.14 4.21
N SER A 281 -27.89 -4.44 4.28
CA SER A 281 -26.76 -4.95 5.06
C SER A 281 -25.41 -4.48 4.53
N GLU A 282 -25.25 -4.40 3.20
CA GLU A 282 -24.05 -3.88 2.55
C GLU A 282 -23.90 -2.36 2.79
N ALA A 283 -24.99 -1.60 2.74
CA ALA A 283 -25.01 -0.18 3.06
C ALA A 283 -24.72 0.11 4.55
N ILE A 284 -25.22 -0.71 5.48
CA ILE A 284 -24.91 -0.61 6.92
C ILE A 284 -23.43 -0.93 7.19
N MET A 285 -22.89 -1.96 6.54
CA MET A 285 -21.46 -2.29 6.61
C MET A 285 -20.59 -1.19 5.99
N ALA A 286 -21.01 -0.59 4.88
CA ALA A 286 -20.31 0.57 4.29
C ALA A 286 -20.34 1.79 5.23
N SER A 287 -21.47 2.06 5.89
CA SER A 287 -21.64 3.14 6.86
C SER A 287 -20.78 2.94 8.12
N SER A 288 -20.69 1.72 8.66
CA SER A 288 -19.83 1.43 9.81
C SER A 288 -18.34 1.58 9.49
N THR A 289 -17.93 1.25 8.26
CA THR A 289 -16.56 1.51 7.79
C THR A 289 -16.27 2.99 7.55
N ALA A 290 -17.28 3.81 7.23
CA ALA A 290 -17.11 5.26 7.09
C ALA A 290 -16.91 5.95 8.44
N SER A 291 -17.66 5.54 9.48
CA SER A 291 -17.47 6.03 10.85
C SER A 291 -16.08 5.67 11.40
N ALA A 292 -15.67 4.40 11.23
CA ALA A 292 -14.34 3.94 11.65
C ALA A 292 -13.21 4.66 10.89
N ARG A 293 -13.41 4.99 9.60
CA ARG A 293 -12.47 5.81 8.83
C ARG A 293 -12.41 7.25 9.33
N SER A 294 -13.53 7.83 9.76
CA SER A 294 -13.56 9.19 10.34
C SER A 294 -12.76 9.26 11.63
N GLU A 295 -12.99 8.31 12.55
CA GLU A 295 -12.22 8.22 13.82
C GLU A 295 -10.72 7.98 13.54
N GLN A 296 -10.40 7.15 12.55
CA GLN A 296 -9.02 6.92 12.14
C GLN A 296 -8.38 8.18 11.54
N LEU A 297 -9.10 8.98 10.76
CA LEU A 297 -8.61 10.26 10.22
C LEU A 297 -8.42 11.31 11.30
N GLU A 298 -9.31 11.36 12.29
CA GLU A 298 -9.18 12.26 13.45
C GLU A 298 -7.95 11.89 14.29
N SER A 299 -7.74 10.59 14.54
CA SER A 299 -6.52 10.10 15.22
C SER A 299 -5.24 10.41 14.45
N ILE A 300 -5.25 10.28 13.11
CA ILE A 300 -4.10 10.65 12.27
C ILE A 300 -3.84 12.17 12.32
N ASN A 301 -4.89 13.00 12.30
CA ASN A 301 -4.75 14.45 12.43
C ASN A 301 -4.17 14.85 13.79
N GLU A 302 -4.62 14.23 14.88
CA GLU A 302 -4.08 14.47 16.22
C GLU A 302 -2.59 14.10 16.30
N GLN A 303 -2.19 12.94 15.76
CA GLN A 303 -0.80 12.53 15.67
C GLN A 303 0.06 13.50 14.83
N LEU A 304 -0.50 14.05 13.75
CA LEU A 304 0.18 15.04 12.93
C LEU A 304 0.40 16.37 13.67
N GLU A 305 -0.58 16.82 14.46
CA GLU A 305 -0.44 18.02 15.28
C GLU A 305 0.57 17.82 16.42
N GLU A 306 0.59 16.65 17.05
CA GLU A 306 1.58 16.31 18.07
C GLU A 306 3.00 16.27 17.49
N LEU A 307 3.18 15.68 16.30
CA LEU A 307 4.47 15.67 15.60
C LEU A 307 4.92 17.08 15.17
N LYS A 308 4.01 17.94 14.71
CA LYS A 308 4.33 19.34 14.42
C LYS A 308 4.80 20.07 15.68
N LYS A 309 4.09 19.89 16.79
CA LYS A 309 4.44 20.48 18.08
C LYS A 309 5.81 20.01 18.57
N SER A 310 6.09 18.71 18.49
CA SER A 310 7.40 18.15 18.83
C SER A 310 8.52 18.70 17.94
N ARG A 311 8.30 18.79 16.63
CA ARG A 311 9.28 19.37 15.70
C ARG A 311 9.57 20.84 15.99
N ASP A 312 8.53 21.61 16.35
CA ASP A 312 8.67 23.02 16.65
C ASP A 312 9.37 23.23 18.02
N GLU A 313 9.19 22.32 18.97
CA GLU A 313 9.92 22.30 20.24
C GLU A 313 11.42 21.97 20.04
N ASP A 314 11.72 20.91 19.28
CA ASP A 314 13.09 20.56 18.86
C ASP A 314 13.80 21.75 18.18
N ARG A 315 13.06 22.52 17.38
CA ARG A 315 13.59 23.71 16.73
C ARG A 315 13.92 24.80 17.75
N ARG A 316 13.05 25.04 18.74
CA ARG A 316 13.32 26.02 19.82
C ARG A 316 14.54 25.61 20.64
N GLU A 317 14.64 24.35 21.04
CA GLU A 317 15.76 23.84 21.83
C GLU A 317 17.10 24.01 21.07
N ARG A 318 17.12 23.76 19.76
CA ARG A 318 18.31 24.02 18.92
C ARG A 318 18.66 25.50 18.81
N GLU A 319 17.65 26.37 18.73
CA GLU A 319 17.86 27.83 18.69
C GLU A 319 18.39 28.36 20.04
N GLU A 320 17.91 27.81 21.15
CA GLU A 320 18.39 28.10 22.51
C GLU A 320 19.83 27.64 22.71
N TYR A 321 20.14 26.39 22.37
CA TYR A 321 21.51 25.86 22.42
C TYR A 321 22.47 26.68 21.56
N ARG A 322 22.02 27.15 20.39
CA ARG A 322 22.80 28.04 19.53
C ARG A 322 23.07 29.40 20.20
N ARG A 323 22.09 29.95 20.91
CA ARG A 323 22.23 31.21 21.66
C ARG A 323 23.24 31.04 22.79
N GLU A 324 23.10 30.02 23.62
CA GLU A 324 24.05 29.71 24.70
C GLU A 324 25.48 29.52 24.19
N ARG A 325 25.62 28.85 23.03
CA ARG A 325 26.93 28.66 22.38
C ARG A 325 27.55 29.96 21.91
N GLU A 326 26.78 30.90 21.38
CA GLU A 326 27.32 32.22 20.99
C GLU A 326 27.60 33.11 22.21
N GLU A 327 26.82 33.00 23.29
CA GLU A 327 27.08 33.69 24.56
C GLU A 327 28.39 33.21 25.21
N THR A 328 28.58 31.89 25.32
CA THR A 328 29.81 31.30 25.86
C THR A 328 31.03 31.65 25.00
N LYS A 329 30.90 31.64 23.67
CA LYS A 329 31.95 32.08 22.75
C LYS A 329 32.30 33.55 22.92
N THR A 330 31.30 34.41 23.14
CA THR A 330 31.50 35.85 23.40
C THR A 330 32.21 36.07 24.74
N MET A 331 31.82 35.34 25.79
CA MET A 331 32.47 35.38 27.10
C MET A 331 33.94 34.95 27.03
N LEU A 332 34.23 33.83 26.35
CA LEU A 332 35.60 33.33 26.16
C LEU A 332 36.47 34.31 25.39
N LYS A 333 35.91 34.96 24.35
CA LYS A 333 36.60 36.01 23.61
C LYS A 333 36.98 37.19 24.53
N GLY A 334 36.05 37.63 25.38
CA GLY A 334 36.31 38.69 26.37
C GLY A 334 37.42 38.31 27.36
N ILE A 335 37.41 37.08 27.88
CA ILE A 335 38.47 36.58 28.78
C ILE A 335 39.83 36.57 28.05
N TYR A 336 39.88 36.09 26.81
CA TYR A 336 41.11 36.06 26.02
C TYR A 336 41.68 37.46 25.78
N GLU A 337 40.83 38.44 25.46
CA GLU A 337 41.25 39.83 25.27
C GLU A 337 41.82 40.44 26.56
N LEU A 338 41.21 40.16 27.72
CA LEU A 338 41.73 40.60 29.02
C LEU A 338 43.08 39.98 29.36
N LEU A 339 43.24 38.67 29.13
CA LEU A 339 44.52 37.98 29.34
C LEU A 339 45.62 38.51 28.42
N THR A 340 45.28 38.79 27.16
CA THR A 340 46.21 39.36 26.17
C THR A 340 46.65 40.77 26.58
N LYS A 341 45.72 41.61 27.03
CA LYS A 341 46.04 42.96 27.54
C LYS A 341 46.97 42.89 28.76
N LYS A 342 46.66 42.04 29.74
CA LYS A 342 47.49 41.86 30.92
C LYS A 342 48.91 41.37 30.57
N SER A 343 49.02 40.40 29.66
CA SER A 343 50.32 39.91 29.19
C SER A 343 51.16 41.01 28.54
N ASN A 344 50.53 41.92 27.79
CA ASN A 344 51.22 43.04 27.16
C ASN A 344 51.64 44.11 28.17
N GLU A 345 50.83 44.38 29.20
CA GLU A 345 51.18 45.29 30.30
C GLU A 345 52.36 44.76 31.13
N ASP A 346 52.35 43.46 31.43
CA ASP A 346 53.43 42.81 32.19
C ASP A 346 54.73 42.72 31.38
N SER A 347 54.67 42.69 30.04
CA SER A 347 55.86 42.66 29.17
C SER A 347 56.49 44.04 28.93
N SER A 348 55.79 45.12 29.30
CA SER A 348 56.24 46.50 29.06
C SER A 348 56.87 47.16 30.28
N LYS A 349 56.94 46.44 31.41
CA LYS A 349 57.66 46.81 32.63
C LYS A 349 58.94 46.00 32.73
#